data_AF-X6MEM6-F1
#
_entry.id   AF-X6MEM6-F1
#
_cell.length_a   1.000
_cell.length_b   1.000
_cell.length_c   1.000
_cell.angle_alpha   90.00
_cell.angle_beta   90.00
_cell.angle_gamma   90.00
#
_symmetry.space_group_name_H-M   'P 1'
#
loop_
_entity.id
_entity.type
_entity.pdbx_description
1 polymer ?
#
loop_
_entity_poly.entity_id
_entity_poly.type
_entity_poly.pdbx_seq_one_letter_code
_entity_poly.pdbx_strand_id
1 'polypeptide(L)'
;MAATDSSTIVAAIKALETTYMSHGIAINRSKCEWIAHQTCPPPLYFRSIPHNTFFNTTLVSIPLGNDDYRDNIMVQNVAKWDEQFDNVKNLRHAQTMLLLLRNSLQLSKVNYSIRANFAGFNSTWISRFDARIKDTLESILAHPITDTQWLHSQLPINKGGLGIRTAEPFTGAAYFASAMFANRKLPVIHKDITNILWIPPLEFDKAVAHYNSNSYSASNSVNIIDIHTTPSQAKLSQNINQYIRGTFKEKAENRMKKLLAATSSRHSSDYLKTLPNIFTKSHFGNNEFRSILKYRIGQDETTDSKCHGGNACQDTMDQHGDHALDA
;
A
#
# COMPACT_ATOMS: atom_id res chain seq x y z
N MET A 1 -17.92 15.68 18.68
CA MET A 1 -17.64 16.44 19.92
C MET A 1 -17.55 15.44 21.06
N ALA A 2 -16.64 15.65 22.00
CA ALA A 2 -16.50 14.81 23.18
C ALA A 2 -16.52 15.71 24.41
N ALA A 3 -17.25 15.30 25.45
CA ALA A 3 -17.27 15.97 26.75
C ALA A 3 -17.58 14.93 27.83
N THR A 4 -17.14 15.21 29.05
CA THR A 4 -17.44 14.37 30.23
C THR A 4 -18.89 14.51 30.69
N ASP A 5 -19.53 15.65 30.39
CA ASP A 5 -20.93 15.92 30.68
C ASP A 5 -21.75 16.03 29.39
N SER A 6 -22.84 15.27 29.35
CA SER A 6 -23.83 15.30 28.27
C SER A 6 -24.47 16.68 28.08
N SER A 7 -24.59 17.48 29.14
CA SER A 7 -25.18 18.83 29.08
C SER A 7 -24.36 19.77 28.19
N THR A 8 -23.03 19.65 28.24
CA THR A 8 -22.10 20.43 27.41
C THR A 8 -22.26 20.09 25.94
N ILE A 9 -22.44 18.81 25.61
CA ILE A 9 -22.66 18.38 24.22
C ILE A 9 -24.01 18.92 23.70
N VAL A 10 -25.05 18.89 24.53
CA VAL A 10 -26.36 19.46 24.18
C VAL A 10 -26.25 20.96 23.90
N ALA A 11 -25.57 21.71 24.78
CA ALA A 11 -25.36 23.14 24.59
C ALA A 11 -24.58 23.45 23.30
N ALA A 12 -23.51 22.70 23.03
CA ALA A 12 -22.69 22.87 21.83
C ALA A 12 -23.47 22.57 20.55
N ILE A 13 -24.28 21.49 20.52
CA ILE A 13 -25.12 21.20 19.35
C ILE A 13 -26.19 22.28 19.15
N LYS A 14 -26.85 22.75 20.22
CA LYS A 14 -27.82 23.84 20.10
C LYS A 14 -27.18 25.10 19.52
N ALA A 15 -25.96 25.44 19.97
CA ALA A 15 -25.19 26.54 19.42
C ALA A 15 -24.78 26.32 17.95
N LEU A 16 -24.54 25.08 17.53
CA LEU A 16 -24.30 24.76 16.12
C LEU A 16 -25.59 24.83 15.30
N GLU A 17 -26.74 24.45 15.86
CA GLU A 17 -28.02 24.53 15.13
C GLU A 17 -28.46 25.98 14.89
N THR A 18 -28.08 26.93 15.75
CA THR A 18 -28.29 28.36 15.47
C THR A 18 -27.44 28.86 14.29
N THR A 19 -26.34 28.17 13.93
CA THR A 19 -25.57 28.52 12.72
C THR A 19 -26.33 28.26 11.42
N TYR A 20 -27.41 27.47 11.45
CA TYR A 20 -28.33 27.34 10.31
C TYR A 20 -28.90 28.70 9.90
N MET A 21 -29.30 29.52 10.88
CA MET A 21 -29.90 30.84 10.63
C MET A 21 -28.92 31.85 10.04
N SER A 22 -27.62 31.70 10.34
CA SER A 22 -26.58 32.63 9.88
C SER A 22 -25.83 32.15 8.63
N HIS A 23 -25.65 30.84 8.44
CA HIS A 23 -24.81 30.27 7.38
C HIS A 23 -25.53 29.24 6.51
N GLY A 24 -26.80 28.90 6.80
CA GLY A 24 -27.57 27.90 6.05
C GLY A 24 -27.10 26.45 6.24
N ILE A 25 -26.24 26.19 7.23
CA ILE A 25 -25.67 24.85 7.48
C ILE A 25 -26.53 24.14 8.53
N ALA A 26 -27.05 22.95 8.18
CA ALA A 26 -27.83 22.11 9.08
C ALA A 26 -27.06 20.85 9.47
N ILE A 27 -27.25 20.41 10.71
CA ILE A 27 -26.69 19.14 11.19
C ILE A 27 -27.53 17.99 10.64
N ASN A 28 -26.86 17.04 9.97
CA ASN A 28 -27.51 15.83 9.53
C ASN A 28 -27.57 14.80 10.67
N ARG A 29 -28.67 14.81 11.42
CA ARG A 29 -28.91 13.89 12.54
C ARG A 29 -28.88 12.41 12.15
N SER A 30 -29.19 12.06 10.90
CA SER A 30 -29.14 10.66 10.43
C SER A 30 -27.71 10.14 10.23
N LYS A 31 -26.72 11.03 10.17
CA LYS A 31 -25.29 10.71 10.13
C LYS A 31 -24.61 10.90 11.48
N CYS A 32 -25.34 11.33 12.51
CA CYS A 32 -24.83 11.46 13.86
C CYS A 32 -25.00 10.14 14.60
N GLU A 33 -24.15 9.92 15.59
CA GLU A 33 -24.28 8.83 16.56
C GLU A 33 -23.88 9.35 17.94
N TRP A 34 -24.52 8.82 18.97
CA TRP A 34 -24.16 9.06 20.37
C TRP A 34 -23.31 7.89 20.84
N ILE A 35 -22.00 8.12 21.00
CA ILE A 35 -21.06 7.08 21.43
C ILE A 35 -20.83 7.22 22.94
N ALA A 36 -21.38 6.30 23.72
CA ALA A 36 -21.23 6.27 25.17
C ALA A 36 -21.57 4.89 25.73
N HIS A 37 -21.12 4.60 26.94
CA HIS A 37 -21.51 3.38 27.65
C HIS A 37 -23.04 3.29 27.81
N GLN A 38 -23.58 2.08 27.93
CA GLN A 38 -25.03 1.85 28.04
C GLN A 38 -25.67 2.57 29.24
N THR A 39 -24.90 2.78 30.30
CA THR A 39 -25.31 3.53 31.50
C THR A 39 -25.46 5.04 31.27
N CYS A 40 -24.99 5.54 30.13
CA CYS A 40 -25.04 6.96 29.75
C CYS A 40 -25.87 7.12 28.46
N PRO A 41 -27.19 6.90 28.52
CA PRO A 41 -28.06 7.02 27.35
C PRO A 41 -28.07 8.46 26.80
N PRO A 42 -28.40 8.63 25.50
CA PRO A 42 -28.52 9.95 24.92
C PRO A 42 -29.58 10.78 25.67
N PRO A 43 -29.29 12.07 25.97
CA PRO A 43 -30.28 13.00 26.47
C PRO A 43 -31.55 13.03 25.61
N LEU A 44 -32.70 13.41 26.19
CA LEU A 44 -33.98 13.52 25.50
C LEU A 44 -33.90 14.25 24.14
N TYR A 45 -33.06 15.30 24.08
CA TYR A 45 -32.82 16.10 22.88
C TYR A 45 -32.21 15.31 21.69
N PHE A 46 -31.52 14.21 21.98
CA PHE A 46 -30.83 13.34 21.02
C PHE A 46 -31.48 11.96 20.90
N ARG A 47 -32.72 11.77 21.37
CA ARG A 47 -33.39 10.46 21.32
C ARG A 47 -33.56 9.91 19.90
N SER A 48 -33.53 10.78 18.88
CA SER A 48 -33.56 10.40 17.46
C SER A 48 -32.21 9.95 16.90
N ILE A 49 -31.12 10.12 17.64
CA ILE A 49 -29.76 9.77 17.23
C ILE A 49 -29.46 8.35 17.75
N PRO A 50 -28.93 7.44 16.91
CA PRO A 50 -28.53 6.10 17.35
C PRO A 50 -27.55 6.14 18.53
N HIS A 51 -27.80 5.33 19.56
CA HIS A 51 -26.87 5.13 20.68
C HIS A 51 -25.93 3.97 20.35
N ASN A 52 -24.68 4.29 20.09
CA ASN A 52 -23.60 3.33 19.88
C ASN A 52 -22.92 3.01 21.21
N THR A 53 -23.26 1.86 21.79
CA THR A 53 -22.67 1.36 23.05
C THR A 53 -21.44 0.50 22.85
N PHE A 54 -21.15 0.11 21.61
CA PHE A 54 -20.05 -0.78 21.27
C PHE A 54 -18.76 -0.01 20.92
N PHE A 55 -18.83 1.31 20.82
CA PHE A 55 -17.73 2.20 20.44
C PHE A 55 -17.14 1.88 19.04
N ASN A 56 -17.86 1.10 18.24
CA ASN A 56 -17.51 0.73 16.89
C ASN A 56 -18.00 1.82 15.92
N THR A 57 -17.09 2.60 15.36
CA THR A 57 -17.42 3.73 14.49
C THR A 57 -16.38 3.87 13.38
N THR A 58 -16.67 4.66 12.35
CA THR A 58 -15.70 4.98 11.30
C THR A 58 -15.48 6.48 11.24
N LEU A 59 -14.25 6.91 11.48
CA LEU A 59 -13.84 8.31 11.40
C LEU A 59 -12.94 8.52 10.19
N VAL A 60 -13.36 9.37 9.25
CA VAL A 60 -12.61 9.66 8.01
C VAL A 60 -12.21 8.37 7.27
N SER A 61 -13.13 7.39 7.20
CA SER A 61 -12.90 6.07 6.58
C SER A 61 -11.93 5.14 7.32
N ILE A 62 -11.50 5.49 8.53
CA ILE A 62 -10.75 4.58 9.42
C ILE A 62 -11.73 3.96 10.43
N PRO A 63 -11.87 2.62 10.47
CA PRO A 63 -12.67 1.98 11.49
C PRO A 63 -11.97 2.05 12.86
N LEU A 64 -12.73 2.41 13.88
CA LEU A 64 -12.35 2.48 15.29
C LEU A 64 -13.25 1.51 16.06
N GLY A 65 -12.70 0.83 17.05
CA GLY A 65 -13.43 -0.14 17.86
C GLY A 65 -12.73 -1.49 17.92
N ASN A 66 -13.50 -2.55 18.08
CA ASN A 66 -12.97 -3.90 18.21
C ASN A 66 -12.39 -4.43 16.89
N ASP A 67 -11.58 -5.49 16.99
CA ASP A 67 -10.85 -6.06 15.85
C ASP A 67 -11.81 -6.62 14.77
N ASP A 68 -12.89 -7.29 15.18
CA ASP A 68 -13.90 -7.82 14.25
C ASP A 68 -14.55 -6.71 13.40
N TYR A 69 -14.89 -5.58 14.01
CA TYR A 69 -15.45 -4.42 13.31
C TYR A 69 -14.43 -3.81 12.36
N ARG A 70 -13.18 -3.63 12.80
CA ARG A 70 -12.09 -3.11 11.97
C ARG A 70 -11.88 -3.99 10.74
N ASP A 71 -11.79 -5.30 10.92
CA ASP A 71 -11.58 -6.25 9.84
C ASP A 71 -12.77 -6.30 8.89
N ASN A 72 -14.00 -6.32 9.39
CA ASN A 72 -15.20 -6.29 8.55
C ASN A 72 -15.26 -5.05 7.64
N ILE A 73 -14.98 -3.87 8.18
CA ILE A 73 -14.95 -2.63 7.39
C ILE A 73 -13.80 -2.66 6.37
N MET A 74 -12.63 -3.17 6.75
CA MET A 74 -11.49 -3.28 5.83
C MET A 74 -11.73 -4.29 4.71
N VAL A 75 -12.39 -5.42 4.98
CA VAL A 75 -12.80 -6.40 3.96
C VAL A 75 -13.77 -5.76 2.95
N GLN A 76 -14.73 -4.95 3.42
CA GLN A 76 -15.63 -4.20 2.53
C GLN A 76 -14.88 -3.17 1.67
N ASN A 77 -13.87 -2.50 2.24
CA ASN A 77 -13.04 -1.56 1.48
C ASN A 77 -12.20 -2.27 0.43
N VAL A 78 -11.62 -3.42 0.74
CA VAL A 78 -10.89 -4.25 -0.23
C VAL A 78 -11.83 -4.73 -1.34
N ALA A 79 -13.07 -5.11 -1.04
CA ALA A 79 -14.05 -5.48 -2.07
C ALA A 79 -14.32 -4.32 -3.06
N LYS A 80 -14.33 -3.07 -2.61
CA LYS A 80 -14.41 -1.90 -3.51
C LYS A 80 -13.13 -1.70 -4.32
N TRP A 81 -11.97 -2.06 -3.77
CA TRP A 81 -10.69 -1.95 -4.48
C TRP A 81 -10.53 -3.07 -5.51
N ASP A 82 -11.10 -4.24 -5.28
CA ASP A 82 -11.17 -5.33 -6.26
C ASP A 82 -11.79 -4.85 -7.58
N GLU A 83 -12.90 -4.11 -7.51
CA GLU A 83 -13.51 -3.48 -8.69
C GLU A 83 -12.54 -2.53 -9.40
N GLN A 84 -11.70 -1.80 -8.66
CA GLN A 84 -10.69 -0.92 -9.26
C GLN A 84 -9.58 -1.69 -9.96
N PHE A 85 -9.15 -2.83 -9.39
CA PHE A 85 -8.22 -3.73 -10.07
C PHE A 85 -8.84 -4.30 -11.35
N ASP A 86 -10.11 -4.72 -11.31
CA ASP A 86 -10.82 -5.22 -12.49
C ASP A 86 -10.95 -4.14 -13.57
N ASN A 87 -11.27 -2.91 -13.18
CA ASN A 87 -11.31 -1.76 -14.09
C ASN A 87 -9.95 -1.48 -14.74
N VAL A 88 -8.84 -1.62 -13.99
CA VAL A 88 -7.50 -1.52 -14.60
C VAL A 88 -7.28 -2.63 -15.61
N LYS A 89 -7.61 -3.88 -15.30
CA LYS A 89 -7.48 -5.00 -16.26
C LYS A 89 -8.32 -4.78 -17.52
N ASN A 90 -9.49 -4.16 -17.39
CA ASN A 90 -10.38 -3.86 -18.51
C ASN A 90 -9.83 -2.81 -19.49
N LEU A 91 -8.79 -2.05 -19.11
CA LEU A 91 -8.12 -1.13 -20.04
C LEU A 91 -7.38 -1.87 -21.16
N ARG A 92 -6.99 -3.13 -20.94
CA ARG A 92 -6.33 -4.01 -21.94
C ARG A 92 -5.08 -3.40 -22.60
N HIS A 93 -4.47 -2.40 -21.98
CA HIS A 93 -3.24 -1.75 -22.45
C HIS A 93 -2.16 -1.85 -21.37
N ALA A 94 -1.17 -2.71 -21.59
CA ALA A 94 -0.19 -3.15 -20.59
C ALA A 94 0.60 -1.99 -19.97
N GLN A 95 1.03 -1.01 -20.77
CA GLN A 95 1.74 0.18 -20.28
C GLN A 95 0.86 1.03 -19.37
N THR A 96 -0.37 1.33 -19.78
CA THR A 96 -1.32 2.11 -18.96
C THR A 96 -1.67 1.37 -17.68
N MET A 97 -1.92 0.06 -17.78
CA MET A 97 -2.23 -0.79 -16.62
C MET A 97 -1.10 -0.77 -15.59
N LEU A 98 0.16 -0.92 -16.02
CA LEU A 98 1.31 -0.88 -15.12
C LEU A 98 1.49 0.49 -14.46
N LEU A 99 1.29 1.57 -15.22
CA LEU A 99 1.37 2.93 -14.69
C LEU A 99 0.30 3.18 -13.61
N LEU A 100 -0.94 2.75 -13.84
CA LEU A 100 -2.02 2.90 -12.87
C LEU A 100 -1.79 2.01 -11.64
N LEU A 101 -1.39 0.75 -11.84
CA LEU A 101 -1.07 -0.15 -10.74
C LEU A 101 -0.01 0.46 -9.83
N ARG A 102 1.10 0.93 -10.41
CA ARG A 102 2.24 1.47 -9.66
C ARG A 102 1.97 2.81 -9.00
N ASN A 103 1.20 3.70 -9.62
CA ASN A 103 1.00 5.03 -9.04
C ASN A 103 -0.23 5.10 -8.12
N SER A 104 -1.24 4.27 -8.37
CA SER A 104 -2.57 4.46 -7.77
C SER A 104 -3.13 3.25 -7.02
N LEU A 105 -2.72 2.02 -7.36
CA LEU A 105 -3.33 0.77 -6.84
C LEU A 105 -2.29 -0.18 -6.24
N GLN A 106 -1.32 0.37 -5.53
CA GLN A 106 -0.37 -0.37 -4.71
C GLN A 106 -0.35 0.19 -3.28
N LEU A 107 0.78 0.20 -2.58
CA LEU A 107 0.92 0.82 -1.26
C LEU A 107 0.23 2.20 -1.11
N SER A 108 0.27 3.06 -2.13
CA SER A 108 -0.38 4.39 -2.10
C SER A 108 -1.88 4.33 -1.81
N LYS A 109 -2.56 3.27 -2.25
CA LYS A 109 -4.01 3.08 -2.07
C LYS A 109 -4.37 2.82 -0.61
N VAL A 110 -3.54 2.06 0.10
CA VAL A 110 -3.82 1.52 1.43
C VAL A 110 -3.02 2.20 2.54
N ASN A 111 -2.03 3.02 2.18
CA ASN A 111 -1.11 3.65 3.13
C ASN A 111 -1.84 4.41 4.24
N TYR A 112 -2.95 5.08 3.91
CA TYR A 112 -3.74 5.79 4.92
C TYR A 112 -4.34 4.83 5.96
N SER A 113 -4.91 3.70 5.52
CA SER A 113 -5.50 2.69 6.40
C SER A 113 -4.46 2.02 7.30
N ILE A 114 -3.33 1.57 6.76
CA ILE A 114 -2.28 0.91 7.55
C ILE A 114 -1.53 1.86 8.49
N ARG A 115 -1.58 3.18 8.23
CA ARG A 115 -1.02 4.20 9.14
C ARG A 115 -1.90 4.45 10.36
N ALA A 116 -3.20 4.22 10.25
CA ALA A 116 -4.15 4.47 11.32
C ALA A 116 -4.48 3.20 12.10
N ASN A 117 -4.59 2.07 11.40
CA ASN A 117 -4.86 0.77 11.98
C ASN A 117 -3.72 -0.19 11.65
N PHE A 118 -3.04 -0.69 12.68
CA PHE A 118 -2.08 -1.75 12.48
C PHE A 118 -2.82 -3.00 11.98
N ALA A 119 -2.40 -3.49 10.82
CA ALA A 119 -2.88 -4.73 10.23
C ALA A 119 -1.66 -5.64 10.06
N GLY A 120 -1.26 -6.24 11.19
CA GLY A 120 -0.05 -7.04 11.28
C GLY A 120 -0.18 -8.43 10.63
N PHE A 121 0.62 -9.35 11.16
CA PHE A 121 0.64 -10.75 10.77
C PHE A 121 -0.77 -11.33 10.59
N ASN A 122 -0.98 -12.06 9.48
CA ASN A 122 -2.22 -12.76 9.15
C ASN A 122 -3.44 -11.87 8.87
N SER A 123 -3.25 -10.57 8.57
CA SER A 123 -4.34 -9.73 8.08
C SER A 123 -4.89 -10.26 6.74
N THR A 124 -6.12 -10.79 6.78
CA THR A 124 -6.77 -11.40 5.61
C THR A 124 -7.00 -10.38 4.49
N TRP A 125 -7.34 -9.14 4.84
CA TRP A 125 -7.61 -8.09 3.87
C TRP A 125 -6.32 -7.59 3.20
N ILE A 126 -5.19 -7.56 3.92
CA ILE A 126 -3.88 -7.25 3.32
C ILE A 126 -3.46 -8.36 2.35
N SER A 127 -3.58 -9.62 2.76
CA SER A 127 -3.23 -10.75 1.89
C SER A 127 -4.07 -10.74 0.61
N ARG A 128 -5.38 -10.44 0.71
CA ARG A 128 -6.24 -10.26 -0.46
C ARG A 128 -5.78 -9.09 -1.34
N PHE A 129 -5.50 -7.93 -0.75
CA PHE A 129 -5.02 -6.77 -1.50
C PHE A 129 -3.71 -7.05 -2.25
N ASP A 130 -2.71 -7.63 -1.58
CA ASP A 130 -1.42 -7.96 -2.18
C ASP A 130 -1.54 -9.05 -3.26
N ALA A 131 -2.43 -10.03 -3.07
CA ALA A 131 -2.76 -11.01 -4.09
C ALA A 131 -3.34 -10.35 -5.35
N ARG A 132 -4.22 -9.36 -5.21
CA ARG A 132 -4.78 -8.60 -6.35
C ARG A 132 -3.73 -7.77 -7.08
N ILE A 133 -2.72 -7.24 -6.38
CA ILE A 133 -1.58 -6.59 -7.03
C ILE A 133 -0.83 -7.61 -7.90
N LYS A 134 -0.50 -8.79 -7.34
CA LYS A 134 0.21 -9.85 -8.07
C LYS A 134 -0.57 -10.32 -9.31
N ASP A 135 -1.84 -10.65 -9.13
CA ASP A 135 -2.75 -11.10 -10.19
C ASP A 135 -2.94 -10.02 -11.28
N THR A 136 -2.97 -8.74 -10.91
CA THR A 136 -2.98 -7.65 -11.89
C THR A 136 -1.65 -7.54 -12.64
N LEU A 137 -0.51 -7.74 -11.99
CA LEU A 137 0.79 -7.77 -12.65
C LEU A 137 0.92 -8.97 -13.61
N GLU A 138 0.45 -10.16 -13.22
CA GLU A 138 0.39 -11.34 -14.09
C GLU A 138 -0.50 -11.09 -15.31
N SER A 139 -1.62 -10.37 -15.13
CA SER A 139 -2.49 -9.94 -16.24
C SER A 139 -1.80 -8.94 -17.18
N ILE A 140 -0.96 -8.03 -16.65
CA ILE A 140 -0.16 -7.09 -17.45
C ILE A 140 0.84 -7.86 -18.31
N LEU A 141 1.57 -8.81 -17.71
CA LEU A 141 2.57 -9.64 -18.38
C LEU A 141 1.96 -10.70 -19.29
N ALA A 142 0.68 -11.02 -19.10
CA ALA A 142 0.00 -12.17 -19.70
C ALA A 142 0.73 -13.49 -19.41
N HIS A 143 1.26 -13.64 -18.20
CA HIS A 143 2.00 -14.83 -17.76
C HIS A 143 2.09 -14.88 -16.23
N PRO A 144 2.07 -16.08 -15.61
CA PRO A 144 2.31 -16.23 -14.18
C PRO A 144 3.73 -15.82 -13.76
N ILE A 145 3.88 -15.37 -12.50
CA ILE A 145 5.17 -14.88 -11.97
C ILE A 145 5.63 -15.80 -10.83
N THR A 146 6.88 -16.28 -10.94
CA THR A 146 7.55 -17.05 -9.89
C THR A 146 7.91 -16.19 -8.68
N ASP A 147 8.21 -16.79 -7.53
CA ASP A 147 8.53 -16.03 -6.31
C ASP A 147 9.76 -15.12 -6.47
N THR A 148 10.79 -15.58 -7.19
CA THR A 148 11.99 -14.79 -7.46
C THR A 148 11.70 -13.61 -8.39
N GLN A 149 10.89 -13.81 -9.43
CA GLN A 149 10.43 -12.73 -10.32
C GLN A 149 9.50 -11.75 -9.59
N TRP A 150 8.70 -12.23 -8.64
CA TRP A 150 7.86 -11.38 -7.79
C TRP A 150 8.70 -10.50 -6.87
N LEU A 151 9.74 -11.06 -6.24
CA LEU A 151 10.72 -10.28 -5.48
C LEU A 151 11.43 -9.24 -6.36
N HIS A 152 11.81 -9.61 -7.59
CA HIS A 152 12.43 -8.68 -8.55
C HIS A 152 11.50 -7.52 -8.90
N SER A 153 10.23 -7.82 -9.17
CA SER A 153 9.19 -6.85 -9.53
C SER A 153 8.98 -5.80 -8.44
N GLN A 154 9.16 -6.20 -7.18
CA GLN A 154 9.00 -5.30 -6.04
C GLN A 154 10.13 -4.28 -5.86
N LEU A 155 11.29 -4.50 -6.50
CA LEU A 155 12.42 -3.59 -6.36
C LEU A 155 12.11 -2.22 -7.00
N PRO A 156 12.66 -1.12 -6.45
CA PRO A 156 12.54 0.19 -7.08
C PRO A 156 13.05 0.19 -8.54
N ILE A 157 12.43 1.01 -9.39
CA ILE A 157 12.78 1.12 -10.81
C ILE A 157 14.26 1.48 -11.01
N ASN A 158 14.78 2.42 -10.22
CA ASN A 158 16.18 2.84 -10.26
C ASN A 158 17.16 1.78 -9.70
N LYS A 159 16.65 0.66 -9.21
CA LYS A 159 17.39 -0.51 -8.73
C LYS A 159 17.08 -1.76 -9.55
N GLY A 160 16.51 -1.62 -10.75
CA GLY A 160 16.29 -2.72 -11.70
C GLY A 160 14.90 -3.38 -11.65
N GLY A 161 14.07 -3.11 -10.63
CA GLY A 161 12.73 -3.71 -10.55
C GLY A 161 11.67 -2.95 -11.34
N LEU A 162 10.40 -3.29 -11.09
CA LEU A 162 9.21 -2.65 -11.68
C LEU A 162 8.59 -1.58 -10.77
N GLY A 163 9.04 -1.50 -9.50
CA GLY A 163 8.56 -0.55 -8.51
C GLY A 163 7.20 -0.90 -7.92
N ILE A 164 6.81 -2.18 -7.96
CA ILE A 164 5.58 -2.69 -7.36
C ILE A 164 5.76 -2.76 -5.84
N ARG A 165 4.82 -2.24 -5.06
CA ARG A 165 4.91 -2.23 -3.59
C ARG A 165 3.66 -2.84 -2.99
N THR A 166 3.83 -4.01 -2.39
CA THR A 166 2.84 -4.65 -1.53
C THR A 166 2.65 -3.87 -0.23
N ALA A 167 1.55 -4.14 0.46
CA ALA A 167 1.18 -3.51 1.72
C ALA A 167 1.80 -4.22 2.92
N GLU A 168 1.84 -5.56 2.91
CA GLU A 168 2.23 -6.38 4.06
C GLU A 168 3.55 -5.90 4.68
N PRO A 169 4.68 -5.79 3.96
CA PRO A 169 5.98 -5.51 4.58
C PRO A 169 6.08 -4.10 5.18
N PHE A 170 5.20 -3.19 4.76
CA PHE A 170 5.23 -1.78 5.14
C PHE A 170 4.27 -1.44 6.28
N THR A 171 3.41 -2.36 6.71
CA THR A 171 2.35 -2.07 7.67
C THR A 171 2.90 -1.67 9.05
N GLY A 172 3.86 -2.43 9.59
CA GLY A 172 4.53 -2.08 10.84
C GLY A 172 5.20 -0.70 10.79
N ALA A 173 5.98 -0.43 9.74
CA ALA A 173 6.65 0.86 9.56
C ALA A 173 5.67 2.03 9.45
N ALA A 174 4.55 1.84 8.74
CA ALA A 174 3.55 2.88 8.51
C ALA A 174 2.78 3.24 9.78
N TYR A 175 2.26 2.23 10.50
CA TYR A 175 1.55 2.43 11.76
C TYR A 175 2.46 3.06 12.81
N PHE A 176 3.62 2.44 13.06
CA PHE A 176 4.56 2.89 14.09
C PHE A 176 5.00 4.35 13.89
N ALA A 177 5.42 4.72 12.68
CA ALA A 177 5.84 6.09 12.39
C ALA A 177 4.69 7.10 12.57
N SER A 178 3.47 6.70 12.21
CA SER A 178 2.27 7.54 12.35
C SER A 178 1.88 7.73 13.81
N ALA A 179 1.82 6.65 14.59
CA ALA A 179 1.50 6.67 16.01
C ALA A 179 2.53 7.49 16.81
N MET A 180 3.82 7.32 16.53
CA MET A 180 4.89 8.10 17.15
C MET A 180 4.80 9.59 16.83
N PHE A 181 4.51 9.93 15.57
CA PHE A 181 4.33 11.32 15.18
C PHE A 181 3.13 11.95 15.88
N ALA A 182 2.00 11.24 15.95
CA ALA A 182 0.80 11.70 16.65
C ALA A 182 1.09 11.91 18.14
N ASN A 183 1.73 10.95 18.80
CA ASN A 183 2.07 11.03 20.23
C ASN A 183 2.89 12.30 20.58
N ARG A 184 3.84 12.68 19.71
CA ARG A 184 4.63 13.91 19.89
C ARG A 184 3.84 15.20 19.64
N LYS A 185 2.78 15.14 18.84
CA LYS A 185 1.98 16.31 18.45
C LYS A 185 0.77 16.56 19.35
N LEU A 186 0.19 15.52 19.94
CA LEU A 186 -1.02 15.63 20.77
C LEU A 186 -0.89 16.66 21.91
N PRO A 187 0.20 16.71 22.70
CA PRO A 187 0.34 17.68 23.78
C PRO A 187 0.38 19.15 23.29
N VAL A 188 0.78 19.37 22.03
CA VAL A 188 0.79 20.71 21.41
C VAL A 188 -0.62 21.12 20.99
N ILE A 189 -1.45 20.16 20.58
CA ILE A 189 -2.83 20.41 20.10
C ILE A 189 -3.78 20.62 21.28
N HIS A 190 -3.61 19.85 22.37
CA HIS A 190 -4.50 19.92 23.53
C HIS A 190 -3.68 19.82 24.81
N LYS A 191 -3.60 20.93 25.55
CA LYS A 191 -2.77 21.05 26.76
C LYS A 191 -3.17 20.08 27.87
N ASP A 192 -4.44 19.71 27.93
CA ASP A 192 -4.96 18.78 28.94
C ASP A 192 -4.69 17.31 28.61
N ILE A 193 -4.20 17.02 27.39
CA ILE A 193 -3.75 15.68 27.00
C ILE A 193 -2.32 15.50 27.52
N THR A 194 -2.22 15.12 28.79
CA THR A 194 -0.95 14.73 29.44
C THR A 194 -1.08 13.33 30.03
N ASN A 195 -0.02 12.54 29.96
CA ASN A 195 0.07 11.19 30.55
C ASN A 195 -0.97 10.16 30.08
N ILE A 196 -1.59 10.36 28.91
CA ILE A 196 -2.48 9.35 28.31
C ILE A 196 -1.65 8.49 27.35
N LEU A 197 -1.68 7.18 27.59
CA LEU A 197 -1.09 6.17 26.70
C LEU A 197 -2.07 5.91 25.55
N TRP A 198 -2.01 6.75 24.51
CA TRP A 198 -2.90 6.67 23.35
C TRP A 198 -2.61 5.50 22.41
N ILE A 199 -1.41 4.94 22.52
CA ILE A 199 -0.98 3.82 21.69
C ILE A 199 -1.08 2.57 22.57
N PRO A 200 -1.93 1.60 22.23
CA PRO A 200 -1.98 0.32 22.94
C PRO A 200 -0.59 -0.34 22.90
N PRO A 201 0.08 -0.59 24.05
CA PRO A 201 1.45 -1.11 24.06
C PRO A 201 1.60 -2.42 23.26
N LEU A 202 0.60 -3.30 23.39
CA LEU A 202 0.58 -4.56 22.67
C LEU A 202 0.51 -4.38 21.14
N GLU A 203 -0.31 -3.45 20.62
CA GLU A 203 -0.34 -3.18 19.18
C GLU A 203 0.97 -2.56 18.70
N PHE A 204 1.55 -1.69 19.52
CA PHE A 204 2.80 -1.03 19.21
C PHE A 204 3.98 -2.01 19.14
N ASP A 205 4.12 -2.88 20.14
CA ASP A 205 5.15 -3.92 20.18
C ASP A 205 5.01 -4.89 19.01
N LYS A 206 3.78 -5.27 18.66
CA LYS A 206 3.50 -6.07 17.45
C LYS A 206 3.93 -5.35 16.18
N ALA A 207 3.70 -4.04 16.06
CA ALA A 207 4.11 -3.25 14.90
C ALA A 207 5.64 -3.12 14.78
N VAL A 208 6.35 -2.95 15.90
CA VAL A 208 7.82 -2.94 15.94
C VAL A 208 8.38 -4.31 15.55
N ALA A 209 7.84 -5.39 16.12
CA ALA A 209 8.23 -6.75 15.78
C ALA A 209 8.00 -7.05 14.29
N HIS A 210 6.86 -6.64 13.75
CA HIS A 210 6.52 -6.77 12.33
C HIS A 210 7.46 -5.99 11.41
N TYR A 211 7.82 -4.76 11.77
CA TYR A 211 8.84 -4.01 11.02
C TYR A 211 10.19 -4.74 11.06
N ASN A 212 10.65 -5.14 12.25
CA ASN A 212 11.95 -5.78 12.42
C ASN A 212 12.04 -7.08 11.62
N SER A 213 10.96 -7.89 11.53
CA SER A 213 10.93 -9.10 10.69
C SER A 213 11.03 -8.82 9.19
N ASN A 214 10.64 -7.61 8.75
CA ASN A 214 10.63 -7.20 7.35
C ASN A 214 11.80 -6.27 6.96
N SER A 215 12.70 -5.97 7.89
CA SER A 215 13.86 -5.11 7.65
C SER A 215 15.19 -5.71 8.07
N TYR A 216 15.19 -6.75 8.90
CA TYR A 216 16.42 -7.33 9.45
C TYR A 216 17.20 -8.13 8.39
N SER A 217 18.47 -7.77 8.18
CA SER A 217 19.44 -8.66 7.53
C SER A 217 20.67 -8.84 8.41
N ALA A 218 21.32 -10.01 8.33
CA ALA A 218 22.57 -10.29 9.05
C ALA A 218 23.70 -9.29 8.72
N SER A 219 23.58 -8.57 7.59
CA SER A 219 24.53 -7.57 7.11
C SER A 219 24.14 -6.11 7.45
N ASN A 220 22.93 -5.86 7.95
CA ASN A 220 22.43 -4.51 8.23
C ASN A 220 21.39 -4.52 9.37
N SER A 221 21.87 -4.47 10.61
CA SER A 221 21.03 -4.44 11.81
C SER A 221 20.35 -3.08 11.99
N VAL A 222 19.26 -2.82 11.26
CA VAL A 222 18.44 -1.60 11.40
C VAL A 222 17.15 -1.89 12.17
N ASN A 223 17.29 -2.60 13.29
CA ASN A 223 16.18 -2.85 14.20
C ASN A 223 15.83 -1.56 14.94
N ILE A 224 14.53 -1.33 15.14
CA ILE A 224 14.09 -0.32 16.10
C ILE A 224 14.35 -0.91 17.49
N ILE A 225 15.37 -0.38 18.16
CA ILE A 225 15.75 -0.72 19.54
C ILE A 225 15.39 0.39 20.53
N ASP A 226 15.17 1.61 20.02
CA ASP A 226 14.79 2.78 20.81
C ASP A 226 13.67 3.54 20.11
N ILE A 227 12.58 3.73 20.84
CA ILE A 227 11.37 4.44 20.41
C ILE A 227 11.62 5.95 20.24
N HIS A 228 12.57 6.52 20.98
CA HIS A 228 12.82 7.97 20.99
C HIS A 228 13.60 8.45 19.77
N THR A 229 14.43 7.60 19.16
CA THR A 229 15.27 7.92 18.00
C THR A 229 14.68 7.47 16.65
N THR A 230 13.36 7.25 16.64
CA THR A 230 12.62 6.73 15.48
C THR A 230 12.83 7.52 14.17
N PRO A 231 13.27 6.87 13.09
CA PRO A 231 13.35 7.45 11.75
C PRO A 231 11.98 7.75 11.13
N SER A 232 11.95 8.58 10.09
CA SER A 232 10.72 8.81 9.30
C SER A 232 10.24 7.53 8.60
N GLN A 233 8.93 7.45 8.30
CA GLN A 233 8.36 6.35 7.51
C GLN A 233 9.12 6.12 6.20
N ALA A 234 9.60 7.19 5.55
CA ALA A 234 10.40 7.09 4.33
C ALA A 234 11.73 6.34 4.55
N LYS A 235 12.40 6.59 5.68
CA LYS A 235 13.64 5.89 6.04
C LYS A 235 13.38 4.43 6.39
N LEU A 236 12.33 4.14 7.17
CA LEU A 236 11.92 2.76 7.48
C LEU A 236 11.57 1.98 6.20
N SER A 237 10.82 2.61 5.30
CA SER A 237 10.48 2.03 3.98
C SER A 237 11.74 1.77 3.14
N GLN A 238 12.76 2.63 3.22
CA GLN A 238 14.03 2.41 2.53
C GLN A 238 14.73 1.14 3.05
N ASN A 239 14.71 0.89 4.36
CA ASN A 239 15.33 -0.30 4.95
C ASN A 239 14.61 -1.59 4.51
N ILE A 240 13.28 -1.58 4.49
CA ILE A 240 12.48 -2.71 3.94
C ILE A 240 12.85 -2.98 2.48
N ASN A 241 12.96 -1.94 1.64
CA ASN A 241 13.37 -2.11 0.25
C ASN A 241 14.81 -2.67 0.12
N GLN A 242 15.71 -2.34 1.03
CA GLN A 242 17.06 -2.91 1.07
C GLN A 242 17.03 -4.39 1.45
N TYR A 243 16.19 -4.76 2.42
CA TYR A 243 15.97 -6.13 2.83
C TYR A 243 15.45 -6.98 1.65
N ILE A 244 14.35 -6.57 1.00
CA ILE A 244 13.79 -7.25 -0.18
C ILE A 244 14.85 -7.42 -1.27
N ARG A 245 15.68 -6.39 -1.50
CA ARG A 245 16.79 -6.46 -2.46
C ARG A 245 17.87 -7.47 -2.06
N GLY A 246 18.20 -7.58 -0.78
CA GLY A 246 19.11 -8.57 -0.23
C GLY A 246 18.58 -9.98 -0.48
N THR A 247 17.33 -10.24 -0.09
CA THR A 247 16.64 -11.52 -0.28
C THR A 247 16.58 -11.90 -1.77
N PHE A 248 16.27 -10.95 -2.65
CA PHE A 248 16.31 -11.19 -4.10
C PHE A 248 17.70 -11.63 -4.54
N LYS A 249 18.77 -10.92 -4.15
CA LYS A 249 20.14 -11.26 -4.54
C LYS A 249 20.59 -12.62 -4.02
N GLU A 250 20.14 -13.04 -2.85
CA GLU A 250 20.46 -14.37 -2.31
C GLU A 250 19.81 -15.48 -3.14
N LYS A 251 18.54 -15.30 -3.52
CA LYS A 251 17.75 -16.29 -4.30
C LYS A 251 18.00 -16.24 -5.80
N ALA A 252 18.45 -15.11 -6.34
CA ALA A 252 18.57 -14.89 -7.78
C ALA A 252 19.76 -15.64 -8.38
N GLU A 253 19.52 -16.21 -9.57
CA GLU A 253 20.56 -16.80 -10.41
C GLU A 253 21.53 -15.74 -10.96
N ASN A 254 22.68 -16.19 -11.46
CA ASN A 254 23.71 -15.31 -12.00
C ASN A 254 23.20 -14.44 -13.17
N ARG A 255 22.34 -14.97 -14.04
CA ARG A 255 21.73 -14.20 -15.13
C ARG A 255 20.86 -13.06 -14.59
N MET A 256 19.94 -13.36 -13.67
CA MET A 256 19.08 -12.35 -13.04
C MET A 256 19.88 -11.26 -12.31
N LYS A 257 20.99 -11.62 -11.66
CA LYS A 257 21.92 -10.65 -11.04
C LYS A 257 22.56 -9.72 -12.05
N LYS A 258 22.98 -10.24 -13.22
CA LYS A 258 23.51 -9.43 -14.33
C LYS A 258 22.43 -8.53 -14.93
N LEU A 259 21.23 -9.05 -15.18
CA LEU A 259 20.07 -8.27 -15.62
C LEU A 259 19.72 -7.15 -14.65
N LEU A 260 19.71 -7.42 -13.35
CA LEU A 260 19.49 -6.40 -12.31
C LEU A 260 20.52 -5.27 -12.41
N ALA A 261 21.80 -5.60 -12.63
CA ALA A 261 22.86 -4.61 -12.80
C ALA A 261 22.65 -3.77 -14.07
N ALA A 262 22.37 -4.42 -15.20
CA ALA A 262 22.11 -3.76 -16.48
C ALA A 262 20.90 -2.81 -16.40
N THR A 263 19.78 -3.30 -15.85
CA THR A 263 18.52 -2.56 -15.69
C THR A 263 18.52 -1.54 -14.55
N SER A 264 19.58 -1.52 -13.74
CA SER A 264 19.85 -0.45 -12.76
C SER A 264 20.63 0.72 -13.37
N SER A 265 21.13 0.59 -14.60
CA SER A 265 21.89 1.64 -15.28
C SER A 265 21.04 2.90 -15.49
N ARG A 266 21.70 4.05 -15.58
CA ARG A 266 21.03 5.33 -15.83
C ARG A 266 20.20 5.25 -17.12
N HIS A 267 18.99 5.80 -17.11
CA HIS A 267 18.04 5.84 -18.24
C HIS A 267 17.50 4.49 -18.76
N SER A 268 18.04 3.34 -18.32
CA SER A 268 17.60 1.98 -18.72
C SER A 268 16.12 1.66 -18.44
N SER A 269 15.45 2.50 -17.67
CA SER A 269 14.10 2.28 -17.15
C SER A 269 13.17 3.46 -17.38
N ASP A 270 13.56 4.41 -18.24
CA ASP A 270 12.76 5.62 -18.48
C ASP A 270 11.44 5.29 -19.18
N TYR A 271 11.41 4.25 -20.02
CA TYR A 271 10.18 3.73 -20.64
C TYR A 271 9.12 3.28 -19.63
N LEU A 272 9.51 2.91 -18.40
CA LEU A 272 8.56 2.56 -17.33
C LEU A 272 7.90 3.79 -16.72
N LYS A 273 8.47 4.98 -16.90
CA LYS A 273 8.01 6.23 -16.29
C LYS A 273 7.28 7.14 -17.27
N THR A 274 7.44 6.91 -18.57
CA THR A 274 6.81 7.72 -19.62
C THR A 274 5.33 7.40 -19.74
N LEU A 275 4.53 8.45 -19.96
CA LEU A 275 3.12 8.29 -20.32
C LEU A 275 3.01 7.80 -21.77
N PRO A 276 2.05 6.91 -22.07
CA PRO A 276 1.80 6.47 -23.43
C PRO A 276 1.29 7.65 -24.27
N ASN A 277 2.05 8.01 -25.30
CA ASN A 277 1.67 9.04 -26.26
C ASN A 277 2.25 8.71 -27.64
N ILE A 278 1.35 8.61 -28.62
CA ILE A 278 1.67 8.24 -30.01
C ILE A 278 2.53 9.31 -30.70
N PHE A 279 2.35 10.59 -30.35
CA PHE A 279 3.07 11.70 -30.98
C PHE A 279 4.51 11.82 -30.49
N THR A 280 4.77 11.42 -29.25
CA THR A 280 6.13 11.41 -28.66
C THR A 280 6.81 10.04 -28.78
N LYS A 281 6.22 9.09 -29.52
CA LYS A 281 6.70 7.71 -29.67
C LYS A 281 6.97 7.00 -28.34
N SER A 282 6.23 7.36 -27.29
CA SER A 282 6.32 6.73 -25.96
C SER A 282 5.20 5.72 -25.71
N HIS A 283 4.31 5.53 -26.68
CA HIS A 283 3.27 4.52 -26.69
C HIS A 283 3.84 3.19 -27.21
N PHE A 284 3.86 2.16 -26.37
CA PHE A 284 4.27 0.80 -26.77
C PHE A 284 3.08 -0.06 -27.12
N GLY A 285 3.22 -0.95 -28.10
CA GLY A 285 2.26 -2.03 -28.29
C GLY A 285 2.25 -2.99 -27.10
N ASN A 286 1.14 -3.70 -26.87
CA ASN A 286 1.05 -4.67 -25.76
C ASN A 286 2.15 -5.74 -25.82
N ASN A 287 2.42 -6.29 -27.01
CA ASN A 287 3.42 -7.35 -27.16
C ASN A 287 4.83 -6.81 -26.91
N GLU A 288 5.17 -5.66 -27.52
CA GLU A 288 6.46 -4.99 -27.31
C GLU A 288 6.70 -4.70 -25.82
N PHE A 289 5.72 -4.08 -25.16
CA PHE A 289 5.85 -3.72 -23.76
C PHE A 289 5.97 -4.95 -22.87
N ARG A 290 5.15 -5.99 -23.12
CA ARG A 290 5.20 -7.25 -22.36
C ARG A 290 6.54 -7.94 -22.50
N SER A 291 7.09 -8.03 -23.71
CA SER A 291 8.39 -8.67 -23.93
C SER A 291 9.51 -7.92 -23.21
N ILE A 292 9.48 -6.60 -23.22
CA ILE A 292 10.49 -5.82 -22.46
C ILE A 292 10.34 -6.05 -20.94
N LEU A 293 9.10 -6.12 -20.43
CA LEU A 293 8.86 -6.34 -18.99
C LEU A 293 9.30 -7.73 -18.52
N LYS A 294 8.93 -8.76 -19.27
CA LYS A 294 9.26 -10.16 -18.99
C LYS A 294 10.77 -10.39 -19.10
N TYR A 295 11.42 -9.91 -20.17
CA TYR A 295 12.89 -9.89 -20.27
C TYR A 295 13.53 -9.24 -19.03
N ARG A 296 13.04 -8.06 -18.62
CA ARG A 296 13.56 -7.33 -17.45
C ARG A 296 13.49 -8.15 -16.17
N ILE A 297 12.39 -8.87 -15.93
CA ILE A 297 12.25 -9.68 -14.71
C ILE A 297 12.91 -11.05 -14.85
N GLY A 298 13.52 -11.37 -15.98
CA GLY A 298 14.18 -12.65 -16.25
C GLY A 298 13.19 -13.79 -16.49
N GLN A 299 12.06 -13.48 -17.11
CA GLN A 299 11.08 -14.47 -17.52
C GLN A 299 11.39 -14.98 -18.92
N ASP A 300 11.02 -16.22 -19.20
CA ASP A 300 11.15 -16.82 -20.52
C ASP A 300 10.22 -16.12 -21.52
N GLU A 301 10.79 -15.77 -22.67
CA GLU A 301 10.10 -15.07 -23.76
C GLU A 301 9.63 -16.03 -24.84
N THR A 302 10.41 -17.09 -25.10
CA THR A 302 10.27 -17.89 -26.30
C THR A 302 10.09 -19.36 -25.95
N THR A 303 9.14 -20.00 -26.64
CA THR A 303 9.06 -21.46 -26.73
C THR A 303 9.53 -21.95 -28.11
N ASP A 304 9.76 -21.02 -29.03
CA ASP A 304 10.27 -21.31 -30.37
C ASP A 304 11.79 -21.37 -30.33
N SER A 305 12.34 -22.48 -30.80
CA SER A 305 13.77 -22.69 -30.90
C SER A 305 14.42 -21.95 -32.06
N LYS A 306 13.66 -21.28 -32.96
CA LYS A 306 14.21 -20.61 -34.14
C LYS A 306 14.19 -19.09 -34.02
N CYS A 307 15.29 -18.45 -34.41
CA CYS A 307 15.33 -17.00 -34.53
C CYS A 307 14.43 -16.52 -35.70
N HIS A 308 13.60 -15.50 -35.44
CA HIS A 308 12.74 -14.88 -36.46
C HIS A 308 13.40 -13.67 -37.15
N GLY A 309 14.73 -13.52 -37.07
CA GLY A 309 15.51 -12.51 -37.81
C GLY A 309 15.47 -12.65 -39.33
N GLY A 310 14.65 -13.57 -39.86
CA GLY A 310 14.52 -13.85 -41.28
C GLY A 310 15.79 -14.47 -41.85
N ASN A 311 16.11 -14.15 -43.11
CA ASN A 311 17.31 -14.67 -43.78
C ASN A 311 18.64 -14.18 -43.16
N ALA A 312 18.58 -13.20 -42.24
CA ALA A 312 19.76 -12.63 -41.60
C ALA A 312 20.29 -13.45 -40.42
N CYS A 313 19.47 -14.34 -39.84
CA CYS A 313 19.90 -15.21 -38.76
C CYS A 313 19.23 -16.58 -38.84
N GLN A 314 20.04 -17.64 -38.92
CA GLN A 314 19.57 -19.03 -38.92
C GLN A 314 19.79 -19.73 -37.58
N ASP A 315 20.29 -19.02 -36.58
CA ASP A 315 20.60 -19.58 -35.28
C ASP A 315 19.33 -19.85 -34.45
N THR A 316 19.50 -20.68 -33.42
CA THR A 316 18.42 -20.98 -32.49
C THR A 316 18.21 -19.85 -31.50
N MET A 317 16.95 -19.46 -31.30
CA MET A 317 16.60 -18.51 -30.25
C MET A 317 16.73 -19.19 -28.89
N ASP A 318 17.41 -18.56 -27.93
CA ASP A 318 17.41 -19.04 -26.56
C ASP A 318 16.05 -18.75 -25.89
N GLN A 319 15.73 -19.52 -24.84
CA GLN A 319 14.46 -19.43 -24.11
C GLN A 319 14.17 -18.03 -23.52
N HIS A 320 15.20 -17.20 -23.33
CA HIS A 320 15.08 -15.87 -22.78
C HIS A 320 15.11 -14.75 -23.84
N GLY A 321 15.34 -15.11 -25.12
CA GLY A 321 15.45 -14.16 -26.22
C GLY A 321 16.70 -13.27 -26.19
N ASP A 322 17.74 -13.65 -25.44
CA ASP A 322 19.03 -12.93 -25.37
C ASP A 322 19.69 -12.82 -26.76
N HIS A 323 19.56 -13.87 -27.59
CA HIS A 323 20.08 -13.93 -28.96
C HIS A 323 19.57 -12.77 -29.84
N ALA A 324 18.32 -12.33 -29.65
CA ALA A 324 17.76 -11.21 -30.41
C ALA A 324 18.38 -9.85 -30.05
N LEU A 325 19.14 -9.77 -28.95
CA LEU A 325 19.81 -8.55 -28.49
C LEU A 325 21.28 -8.50 -28.90
N ASP A 326 21.86 -9.64 -29.29
CA ASP A 326 23.25 -9.76 -29.72
C ASP A 326 23.43 -9.62 -31.25
N ALA A 327 22.33 -9.64 -32.02
CA ALA A 327 22.30 -9.52 -33.48
C ALA A 327 22.13 -8.05 -33.96
#